data_AF-A0A8T4JJP0-F1
#
_entry.id   AF-A0A8T4JJP0-F1
#
_cell.length_a   1.000
_cell.length_b   1.000
_cell.length_c   1.000
_cell.angle_alpha   90.00
_cell.angle_beta   90.00
_cell.angle_gamma   90.00
#
_symmetry.space_group_name_H-M   'P 1'
#
loop_
_entity.id
_entity.type
_entity.pdbx_description
1 polymer ?
#
loop_
_entity_poly.entity_id
_entity_poly.type
_entity_poly.pdbx_seq_one_letter_code
_entity_poly.pdbx_strand_id
1 'polypeptide(L)'
;MKSKLAIISFILSVIPLITIGIIFGINLLDTSIDFGDTGGLVILIWFLIVPVFALISLSLSIIAIIFIRRNNLEGKKYAITGIVISSIVVLFLIFIFSSSGWTF
;
A
#
# COMPACT_ATOMS: atom_id res chain seq x y z
N MET A 1 26.03 10.33 0.61
CA MET A 1 25.55 8.92 0.72
C MET A 1 24.04 8.89 0.56
N LYS A 2 23.49 7.94 -0.22
CA LYS A 2 22.03 7.81 -0.41
C LYS A 2 21.40 7.12 0.79
N SER A 3 20.22 7.57 1.24
CA SER A 3 19.49 6.92 2.32
C SER A 3 18.90 5.59 1.84
N LYS A 4 19.49 4.46 2.27
CA LYS A 4 18.95 3.11 1.99
C LYS A 4 17.51 2.95 2.50
N LEU A 5 17.19 3.62 3.61
CA LEU A 5 15.86 3.60 4.22
C LEU A 5 14.79 4.21 3.30
N ALA A 6 15.12 5.30 2.59
CA ALA A 6 14.20 5.96 1.66
C ALA A 6 13.91 5.11 0.41
N ILE A 7 14.89 4.31 -0.03
CA ILE A 7 14.71 3.38 -1.14
C ILE A 7 13.84 2.20 -0.71
N ILE A 8 14.11 1.65 0.49
CA ILE A 8 13.32 0.56 1.06
C ILE A 8 11.87 0.99 1.29
N SER A 9 11.65 2.21 1.81
CA SER A 9 10.29 2.72 2.03
C SER A 9 9.53 2.92 0.71
N PHE A 10 10.21 3.41 -0.34
CA PHE A 10 9.65 3.50 -1.68
C PHE A 10 9.25 2.12 -2.23
N ILE A 11 10.13 1.13 -2.17
CA ILE A 11 9.82 -0.24 -2.63
C ILE A 11 8.61 -0.80 -1.86
N LEU A 12 8.59 -0.62 -0.53
CA LEU A 12 7.45 -1.04 0.31
C LEU A 12 6.15 -0.31 -0.04
N SER A 13 6.20 0.93 -0.52
CA SER A 13 5.00 1.68 -0.92
C SER A 13 4.37 1.16 -2.21
N VAL A 14 5.18 0.55 -3.08
CA VAL A 14 4.72 0.01 -4.37
C VAL A 14 4.03 -1.35 -4.21
N ILE A 15 4.40 -2.13 -3.19
CA ILE A 15 3.81 -3.45 -2.92
C ILE A 15 2.28 -3.38 -2.79
N PRO A 16 1.69 -2.52 -1.92
CA PRO A 16 0.24 -2.35 -1.85
C PRO A 16 -0.43 -2.03 -3.20
N LEU A 17 0.24 -1.23 -4.04
CA LEU A 17 -0.29 -0.81 -5.34
C LEU A 17 -0.37 -2.00 -6.32
N ILE A 18 0.70 -2.81 -6.37
CA ILE A 18 0.74 -4.06 -7.16
C ILE A 18 -0.33 -5.01 -6.64
N THR A 19 -0.46 -5.16 -5.32
CA THR A 19 -1.44 -6.04 -4.70
C THR A 19 -2.87 -5.64 -5.07
N ILE A 20 -3.22 -4.34 -5.01
CA ILE A 20 -4.54 -3.85 -5.46
C ILE A 20 -4.79 -4.18 -6.93
N GLY A 21 -3.79 -3.97 -7.79
CA GLY A 21 -3.89 -4.28 -9.22
C GLY A 21 -4.15 -5.77 -9.48
N ILE A 22 -3.46 -6.65 -8.77
CA ILE A 22 -3.68 -8.11 -8.86
C ILE A 22 -5.09 -8.48 -8.42
N ILE A 23 -5.60 -7.89 -7.32
CA ILE A 23 -6.96 -8.16 -6.82
C ILE A 23 -8.01 -7.74 -7.83
N PHE A 24 -7.91 -6.53 -8.40
CA PHE A 24 -8.83 -6.07 -9.43
C PHE A 24 -8.78 -6.97 -10.67
N GLY A 25 -7.58 -7.39 -11.08
CA GLY A 25 -7.39 -8.34 -12.18
C GLY A 25 -8.07 -9.68 -11.91
N ILE A 26 -7.85 -10.26 -10.73
CA ILE A 26 -8.48 -11.53 -10.34
C ILE A 26 -10.01 -11.38 -10.29
N ASN A 27 -10.56 -10.30 -9.71
CA ASN A 27 -12.02 -10.08 -9.67
C ASN A 27 -12.64 -9.95 -11.07
N LEU A 28 -11.97 -9.27 -12.00
CA LEU A 28 -12.42 -9.17 -13.38
C LEU A 28 -12.36 -10.54 -14.10
N LEU A 29 -11.35 -11.37 -13.79
CA LEU A 29 -11.26 -12.74 -14.30
C LEU A 29 -12.29 -13.68 -13.64
N ASP A 30 -12.60 -13.51 -12.35
CA ASP A 30 -13.62 -14.29 -11.62
C ASP A 30 -15.02 -14.04 -12.15
N THR A 31 -15.35 -12.82 -12.61
CA THR A 31 -16.62 -12.60 -13.31
C THR A 31 -16.77 -13.40 -14.61
N SER A 32 -15.69 -14.03 -15.10
CA SER A 32 -15.69 -14.95 -16.24
C SER A 32 -15.53 -16.43 -15.89
N ILE A 33 -15.18 -16.78 -14.64
CA ILE A 33 -14.92 -18.16 -14.21
C ILE A 33 -15.51 -18.36 -12.80
N ASP A 34 -16.49 -19.25 -12.68
CA ASP A 34 -17.34 -19.51 -11.50
C ASP A 34 -16.54 -20.10 -10.32
N PHE A 35 -15.70 -19.29 -9.66
CA PHE A 35 -14.97 -19.67 -8.44
C PHE A 35 -15.77 -19.31 -7.18
N GLY A 36 -16.89 -20.01 -7.00
CA GLY A 36 -17.65 -19.99 -5.75
C GLY A 36 -16.76 -20.29 -4.53
N ASP A 37 -16.96 -19.52 -3.45
CA ASP A 37 -16.34 -19.61 -2.12
C ASP A 37 -14.85 -19.31 -1.95
N THR A 38 -13.99 -19.51 -2.96
CA THR A 38 -12.54 -19.27 -2.79
C THR A 38 -12.15 -17.81 -3.02
N GLY A 39 -12.82 -17.12 -3.96
CA GLY A 39 -12.56 -15.70 -4.26
C GLY A 39 -12.83 -14.78 -3.08
N GLY A 40 -13.88 -15.05 -2.29
CA GLY A 40 -14.25 -14.26 -1.11
C GLY A 40 -13.20 -14.26 0.00
N LEU A 41 -12.60 -15.43 0.31
CA LEU A 41 -11.53 -15.55 1.31
C LEU A 41 -10.25 -14.83 0.88
N VAL A 42 -9.91 -14.91 -0.41
CA VAL A 42 -8.75 -14.22 -0.97
C VAL A 42 -8.91 -12.71 -0.82
N ILE A 43 -10.08 -12.16 -1.20
CA ILE A 43 -10.37 -10.72 -1.05
C ILE A 43 -10.27 -10.29 0.42
N LEU A 44 -10.83 -11.07 1.35
CA LEU A 44 -10.80 -10.77 2.79
C LEU A 44 -9.37 -10.71 3.36
N ILE A 45 -8.53 -11.71 3.06
CA ILE A 45 -7.14 -11.76 3.53
C ILE A 45 -6.35 -10.57 3.00
N TRP A 46 -6.52 -10.23 1.72
CA TRP A 46 -5.83 -9.08 1.14
C TRP A 46 -6.31 -7.75 1.71
N PHE A 47 -7.59 -7.63 2.00
CA PHE A 47 -8.16 -6.45 2.64
C PHE A 47 -7.58 -6.18 4.03
N LEU A 48 -7.12 -7.22 4.74
CA LEU A 48 -6.37 -7.10 6.00
C LEU A 48 -4.89 -6.75 5.79
N ILE A 49 -4.25 -7.31 4.77
CA ILE A 49 -2.79 -7.18 4.55
C ILE A 49 -2.42 -5.80 3.95
N VAL A 50 -3.19 -5.32 2.97
CA VAL A 50 -2.88 -4.07 2.24
C VAL A 50 -2.81 -2.83 3.16
N PRO A 51 -3.76 -2.60 4.11
CA PRO A 51 -3.66 -1.50 5.06
C PRO A 51 -2.39 -1.56 5.92
N VAL A 52 -2.00 -2.76 6.37
CA VAL A 52 -0.82 -2.97 7.22
C VAL A 52 0.46 -2.56 6.47
N PHE A 53 0.62 -3.02 5.23
CA PHE A 53 1.79 -2.63 4.42
C PHE A 53 1.82 -1.13 4.09
N ALA A 54 0.66 -0.52 3.82
CA ALA A 54 0.57 0.91 3.58
C ALA A 54 0.99 1.74 4.81
N LEU A 55 0.53 1.34 6.01
CA LEU A 55 0.92 2.00 7.27
C LEU A 55 2.41 1.82 7.60
N ILE A 56 2.96 0.63 7.37
CA ILE A 56 4.40 0.36 7.54
C ILE A 56 5.23 1.22 6.59
N SER A 57 4.83 1.30 5.31
CA SER A 57 5.53 2.12 4.32
C SER A 57 5.46 3.62 4.64
N LEU A 58 4.30 4.11 5.08
CA LEU A 58 4.11 5.49 5.52
C LEU A 58 5.04 5.81 6.71
N SER A 59 5.08 4.93 7.71
CA SER A 59 5.93 5.08 8.90
C SER A 59 7.42 5.11 8.52
N LEU A 60 7.87 4.16 7.69
CA LEU A 60 9.26 4.12 7.21
C LEU A 60 9.63 5.34 6.38
N SER A 61 8.69 5.86 5.58
CA SER A 61 8.92 7.05 4.77
C SER A 61 9.06 8.31 5.64
N ILE A 62 8.26 8.44 6.70
CA ILE A 62 8.40 9.53 7.70
C ILE A 62 9.76 9.43 8.41
N ILE A 63 10.13 8.24 8.90
CA ILE A 63 11.43 8.00 9.55
C ILE A 63 12.56 8.33 8.58
N ALA A 64 12.45 7.94 7.31
CA ALA A 64 13.43 8.25 6.28
C ALA A 64 13.58 9.76 6.06
N ILE A 65 12.50 10.54 6.05
CA ILE A 65 12.57 12.00 5.94
C ILE A 65 13.28 12.61 7.13
N ILE A 66 12.96 12.18 8.37
CA ILE A 66 13.62 12.67 9.59
C ILE A 66 15.13 12.39 9.52
N PHE A 67 15.50 11.17 9.15
CA PHE A 67 16.90 10.74 9.06
C PHE A 67 17.66 11.47 7.95
N ILE A 68 17.03 11.68 6.80
CA ILE A 68 17.60 12.45 5.69
C ILE A 68 17.81 13.92 6.09
N ARG A 69 16.84 14.53 6.77
CA ARG A 69 16.96 15.92 7.25
C ARG A 69 18.08 16.06 8.28
N ARG A 70 18.23 15.08 9.18
CA ARG A 70 19.25 15.09 10.25
C ARG A 70 20.67 14.88 9.72
N ASN A 71 20.85 14.06 8.70
CA ASN A 71 22.17 13.67 8.19
C ASN A 71 22.52 14.29 6.83
N ASN A 72 21.73 15.25 6.35
CA ASN A 72 21.86 15.89 5.03
C ASN A 72 22.08 14.90 3.87
N LEU A 73 21.33 13.79 3.90
CA LEU A 73 21.48 12.70 2.93
C LEU A 73 20.71 12.98 1.65
N GLU A 74 21.12 12.32 0.57
CA GLU A 74 20.37 12.33 -0.68
C GLU A 74 19.24 11.30 -0.65
N GLY A 75 18.13 11.60 -1.33
CA GLY A 75 17.00 10.69 -1.46
C GLY A 75 15.67 11.17 -0.86
N LYS A 76 15.54 12.46 -0.50
CA LYS A 76 14.27 13.07 -0.05
C LYS A 76 13.10 12.76 -1.00
N LYS A 77 13.37 12.76 -2.31
CA LYS A 77 12.38 12.49 -3.35
C LYS A 77 11.72 11.12 -3.16
N TYR A 78 12.49 10.06 -2.91
CA TYR A 78 11.97 8.70 -2.71
C TYR A 78 11.10 8.57 -1.46
N ALA A 79 11.52 9.22 -0.37
CA ALA A 79 10.75 9.20 0.87
C ALA A 79 9.43 9.99 0.72
N ILE A 80 9.45 11.14 0.03
CA ILE A 80 8.23 11.90 -0.29
C ILE A 80 7.31 11.07 -1.19
N THR A 81 7.82 10.44 -2.24
CA THR A 81 7.04 9.56 -3.11
C THR A 81 6.42 8.40 -2.32
N GLY A 82 7.17 7.79 -1.40
CA GLY A 82 6.66 6.73 -0.52
C GLY A 82 5.49 7.20 0.37
N ILE A 83 5.56 8.42 0.91
CA ILE A 83 4.45 9.03 1.66
C ILE A 83 3.23 9.23 0.75
N VAL A 84 3.42 9.82 -0.43
CA VAL A 84 2.33 10.12 -1.37
C VAL A 84 1.62 8.84 -1.77
N ILE A 85 2.36 7.81 -2.21
CA ILE A 85 1.79 6.52 -2.63
C ILE A 85 1.05 5.86 -1.46
N SER A 86 1.69 5.76 -0.29
CA SER A 86 1.06 5.13 0.88
C SER A 86 -0.21 5.87 1.32
N SER A 87 -0.21 7.20 1.26
CA SER A 87 -1.37 8.02 1.61
C SER A 87 -2.52 7.80 0.62
N ILE A 88 -2.23 7.74 -0.68
CA ILE A 88 -3.23 7.44 -1.71
C ILE A 88 -3.84 6.06 -1.47
N VAL A 89 -3.01 5.05 -1.18
CA VAL A 89 -3.48 3.69 -0.88
C VAL A 89 -4.37 3.68 0.36
N VAL A 90 -3.98 4.35 1.44
CA VAL A 90 -4.78 4.44 2.66
C VAL A 90 -6.12 5.13 2.38
N LEU A 91 -6.12 6.27 1.66
CA LEU A 91 -7.36 6.98 1.30
C LEU A 91 -8.27 6.12 0.43
N PHE A 92 -7.70 5.39 -0.53
CA PHE A 92 -8.45 4.49 -1.38
C PHE A 92 -9.09 3.34 -0.59
N LEU A 93 -8.36 2.76 0.38
CA LEU A 93 -8.91 1.76 1.29
C LEU A 93 -10.05 2.34 2.13
N ILE A 94 -9.87 3.52 2.74
CA ILE A 94 -10.92 4.19 3.51
C ILE A 94 -12.17 4.40 2.65
N PHE A 95 -12.00 4.86 1.41
CA PHE A 95 -13.10 5.03 0.47
C PHE A 95 -13.84 3.72 0.23
N ILE A 96 -13.13 2.64 -0.07
CA ILE A 96 -13.73 1.29 -0.25
C ILE A 96 -14.51 0.88 1.00
N PHE A 97 -13.91 0.95 2.18
CA PHE A 97 -14.56 0.62 3.46
C PHE A 97 -15.84 1.44 3.69
N SER A 98 -15.79 2.75 3.41
CA SER A 98 -16.95 3.63 3.58
C SER A 98 -18.07 3.33 2.58
N SER A 99 -17.71 2.90 1.38
CA SER A 99 -18.65 2.61 0.29
C SER A 99 -19.26 1.21 0.36
N SER A 100 -18.57 0.25 0.98
CA SER A 100 -19.02 -1.14 1.04
C SER A 100 -20.15 -1.36 2.05
N GLY A 101 -20.43 -0.38 2.93
CA GLY A 101 -21.46 -0.50 3.97
C GLY A 101 -21.11 -1.50 5.08
N TRP A 102 -19.84 -1.90 5.19
CA TRP A 102 -19.36 -2.80 6.24
C TRP A 102 -19.30 -2.04 7.58
N THR A 103 -20.43 -1.95 8.26
CA THR A 103 -20.50 -1.53 9.66
C THR A 103 -20.08 -2.71 10.54
N PHE A 104 -18.92 -2.60 11.20
CA PHE A 104 -18.53 -3.53 12.27
C PHE A 104 -19.41 -3.36 13.50
#